data_AF-A0A521BZM2-F1
#
_entry.id   AF-A0A521BZM2-F1
#
_cell.length_a   1.000
_cell.length_b   1.000
_cell.length_c   1.000
_cell.angle_alpha   90.00
_cell.angle_beta   90.00
_cell.angle_gamma   90.00
#
_symmetry.space_group_name_H-M   'P 1'
#
loop_
_entity.id
_entity.type
_entity.pdbx_description
1 polymer ?
#
loop_
_entity_poly.entity_id
_entity_poly.type
_entity_poly.pdbx_seq_one_letter_code
_entity_poly.pdbx_strand_id
1 'polypeptide(L)'
;MSRVKLEAIWQHDKVLPYILTALKDKIDDITAVEKIFLFGSRGRIPFDEWDTLEGKDWDVLVQAKCKLKNAHTLLDKDYYLDLLVLDEETIKEHYSKYQLTMIFPENDLLSKNNQQ
;
A
#
# COMPACT_ATOMS: atom_id res chain seq x y z
N MET A 1 26.39 -11.88 0.84
CA MET A 1 25.35 -11.00 0.25
C MET A 1 24.02 -11.73 0.38
N SER A 2 23.05 -11.16 1.10
CA SER A 2 21.74 -11.79 1.29
C SER A 2 21.02 -11.89 -0.06
N ARG A 3 20.68 -13.12 -0.49
CA ARG A 3 19.86 -13.35 -1.68
C ARG A 3 18.44 -12.95 -1.33
N VAL A 4 18.06 -11.73 -1.70
CA VAL A 4 16.66 -11.31 -1.70
C VAL A 4 15.91 -12.32 -2.58
N LYS A 5 15.05 -13.14 -1.96
CA LYS A 5 14.22 -14.10 -2.69
C LYS A 5 13.15 -13.30 -3.41
N LEU A 6 13.29 -13.11 -4.72
CA LEU A 6 12.32 -12.40 -5.56
C LEU A 6 10.90 -13.00 -5.40
N GLU A 7 10.83 -14.31 -5.18
CA GLU A 7 9.63 -15.09 -4.85
C GLU A 7 8.93 -14.66 -3.53
N ALA A 8 9.63 -14.00 -2.61
CA ALA A 8 9.08 -13.51 -1.34
C ALA A 8 8.48 -12.10 -1.47
N ILE A 9 8.91 -11.33 -2.47
CA ILE A 9 8.38 -10.00 -2.76
C ILE A 9 7.01 -10.11 -3.48
N TRP A 10 6.82 -11.21 -4.23
CA TRP A 10 5.65 -11.46 -5.07
C TRP A 10 4.60 -12.36 -4.40
N GLN A 11 3.71 -11.78 -3.56
CA GLN A 11 2.58 -12.51 -2.95
C GLN A 11 1.34 -11.62 -2.79
N HIS A 12 0.75 -11.11 -3.88
CA HIS A 12 -0.39 -10.19 -3.77
C HIS A 12 -1.60 -10.79 -3.04
N ASP A 13 -1.85 -12.10 -3.22
CA ASP A 13 -2.86 -12.87 -2.49
C ASP A 13 -2.67 -12.90 -0.97
N LYS A 14 -1.48 -12.55 -0.47
CA LYS A 14 -1.16 -12.55 0.96
C LYS A 14 -0.90 -11.15 1.49
N VAL A 15 -0.22 -10.31 0.70
CA VAL A 15 0.14 -8.95 1.09
C VAL A 15 -1.08 -8.03 1.10
N LEU A 16 -1.97 -8.12 0.10
CA LEU A 16 -3.15 -7.27 0.07
C LEU A 16 -4.10 -7.55 1.23
N PRO A 17 -4.45 -8.82 1.56
CA PRO A 17 -5.19 -9.12 2.78
C PRO A 17 -4.45 -8.69 4.04
N TYR A 18 -3.13 -8.84 4.11
CA TYR A 18 -2.35 -8.37 5.26
C TYR A 18 -2.45 -6.85 5.46
N ILE A 19 -2.35 -6.06 4.38
CA ILE A 19 -2.50 -4.60 4.41
C ILE A 19 -3.88 -4.22 4.93
N LEU A 20 -4.93 -4.83 4.39
CA LEU A 20 -6.32 -4.50 4.69
C LEU A 20 -6.82 -5.05 6.05
N THR A 21 -6.08 -5.97 6.67
CA THR A 21 -6.44 -6.58 7.96
C THR A 21 -5.39 -6.25 9.02
N ALA A 22 -4.40 -7.12 9.22
CA ALA A 22 -3.46 -7.03 10.32
C ALA A 22 -2.66 -5.73 10.36
N LEU A 23 -2.26 -5.17 9.22
CA LEU A 23 -1.55 -3.88 9.20
C LEU A 23 -2.50 -2.74 9.55
N LYS A 24 -3.69 -2.70 8.94
CA LYS A 24 -4.73 -1.73 9.27
C LYS A 24 -5.02 -1.77 10.77
N ASP A 25 -5.32 -2.93 11.33
CA ASP A 25 -5.69 -3.09 12.75
C ASP A 25 -4.57 -2.62 13.68
N LYS A 26 -3.31 -2.94 13.38
CA LYS A 26 -2.15 -2.43 14.14
C LYS A 26 -2.06 -0.91 14.13
N ILE A 27 -2.41 -0.26 13.02
CA ILE A 27 -2.41 1.21 12.93
C ILE A 27 -3.64 1.76 13.65
N ASP A 28 -4.80 1.11 13.50
CA ASP A 28 -6.09 1.48 14.10
C ASP A 28 -6.04 1.43 15.64
N ASP A 29 -5.26 0.51 16.21
CA ASP A 29 -4.95 0.43 17.64
C ASP A 29 -4.23 1.69 18.18
N ILE A 30 -3.57 2.44 17.29
CA ILE A 30 -2.82 3.67 17.63
C ILE A 30 -3.61 4.91 17.24
N THR A 31 -4.19 4.93 16.04
CA THR A 31 -4.95 6.05 15.47
C THR A 31 -5.90 5.55 14.38
N ALA A 32 -7.10 6.13 14.32
CA ALA A 32 -8.13 5.68 13.39
C ALA A 32 -7.63 5.78 11.94
N VAL A 33 -7.66 4.64 11.23
CA VAL A 33 -7.34 4.54 9.81
C VAL A 33 -8.55 4.99 9.00
N GLU A 34 -8.40 6.08 8.26
CA GLU A 34 -9.48 6.65 7.45
C GLU A 34 -9.46 6.08 6.04
N LYS A 35 -8.28 6.00 5.42
CA LYS A 35 -8.11 5.53 4.04
C LYS A 35 -6.78 4.80 3.87
N ILE A 36 -6.73 3.87 2.93
CA ILE A 36 -5.50 3.19 2.52
C ILE A 36 -5.38 3.29 1.01
N PHE A 37 -4.18 3.65 0.57
CA PHE A 37 -3.83 3.81 -0.83
C PHE A 37 -2.62 2.95 -1.18
N LEU A 38 -2.65 2.42 -2.39
CA LEU A 38 -1.44 1.96 -3.07
C LEU A 38 -0.91 3.07 -3.96
N PHE A 39 0.39 3.28 -3.90
CA PHE A 39 1.08 4.21 -4.80
C PHE A 39 2.19 3.47 -5.56
N GLY A 40 3.07 4.22 -6.21
CA GLY A 40 4.19 3.64 -6.94
C GLY A 40 3.73 2.70 -8.06
N SER A 41 4.41 1.57 -8.22
CA SER A 41 4.19 0.65 -9.34
C SER A 41 2.76 0.09 -9.36
N ARG A 42 2.27 -0.36 -8.20
CA ARG A 42 0.95 -0.98 -8.03
C ARG A 42 -0.20 0.02 -8.02
N GLY A 43 0.07 1.29 -7.66
CA GLY A 43 -0.91 2.37 -7.80
C GLY A 43 -1.14 2.81 -9.25
N ARG A 44 -0.21 2.49 -10.18
CA ARG A 44 -0.29 2.92 -11.59
C ARG A 44 -0.83 1.85 -12.53
N ILE A 45 -0.50 0.59 -12.28
CA ILE A 45 -0.83 -0.52 -13.17
C ILE A 45 -2.16 -1.16 -12.76
N PRO A 46 -3.06 -1.49 -13.72
CA PRO A 46 -4.29 -2.23 -13.45
C PRO A 46 -4.04 -3.55 -12.73
N PHE A 47 -4.99 -4.00 -11.91
CA PHE A 47 -4.84 -5.19 -11.08
C PHE A 47 -4.53 -6.45 -11.92
N ASP A 48 -5.15 -6.57 -13.10
CA ASP A 48 -4.98 -7.74 -13.98
C ASP A 48 -3.58 -7.83 -14.61
N GLU A 49 -2.83 -6.72 -14.61
CA GLU A 49 -1.47 -6.64 -15.14
C GLU A 49 -0.41 -6.72 -14.05
N TRP A 50 -0.83 -6.93 -12.79
CA TRP A 50 0.10 -6.95 -11.67
C TRP A 50 1.16 -8.03 -11.82
N ASP A 51 0.90 -9.17 -12.47
CA ASP A 51 1.90 -10.22 -12.74
C ASP A 51 3.20 -9.69 -13.38
N THR A 52 3.15 -8.56 -14.07
CA THR A 52 4.33 -7.89 -14.65
C THR A 52 5.24 -7.21 -13.60
N LEU A 53 4.78 -7.08 -12.36
CA LEU A 53 5.45 -6.42 -11.23
C LEU A 53 6.19 -7.42 -10.32
N GLU A 54 6.54 -8.60 -10.83
CA GLU A 54 7.33 -9.60 -10.11
C GLU A 54 8.62 -8.99 -9.54
N GLY A 55 8.87 -9.22 -8.25
CA GLY A 55 10.05 -8.69 -7.54
C GLY A 55 9.97 -7.20 -7.16
N LYS A 56 8.85 -6.51 -7.40
CA LYS A 56 8.63 -5.12 -6.97
C LYS A 56 8.05 -5.01 -5.56
N ASP A 57 8.55 -4.06 -4.79
CA ASP A 57 8.11 -3.66 -3.45
C ASP A 57 6.69 -3.09 -3.39
N TRP A 58 6.13 -3.03 -2.18
CA TRP A 58 4.79 -2.51 -1.91
C TRP A 58 4.85 -1.11 -1.32
N ASP A 59 4.40 -0.14 -2.11
CA ASP A 59 4.25 1.26 -1.70
C ASP A 59 2.85 1.47 -1.12
N VAL A 60 2.74 1.59 0.21
CA VAL A 60 1.47 1.73 0.93
C VAL A 60 1.39 3.06 1.66
N LEU A 61 0.34 3.81 1.41
CA LEU A 61 0.07 5.08 2.07
C LEU A 61 -1.24 4.97 2.85
N VAL A 62 -1.18 5.24 4.15
CA VAL A 62 -2.33 5.22 5.06
C VAL A 62 -2.64 6.65 5.48
N GLN A 63 -3.89 7.06 5.25
CA GLN A 63 -4.45 8.26 5.86
C GLN A 63 -5.00 7.90 7.25
N ALA A 64 -4.50 8.55 8.28
CA ALA A 64 -4.98 8.41 9.64
C ALA A 64 -5.34 9.77 10.25
N LYS A 65 -6.03 9.78 11.40
CA LYS A 65 -6.41 11.02 12.09
C LYS A 65 -5.21 11.86 12.57
N CYS A 66 -4.06 11.22 12.78
CA CYS A 66 -2.84 11.91 13.15
C CYS A 66 -1.63 11.25 12.49
N LYS A 67 -0.59 12.06 12.26
CA LYS A 67 0.67 11.59 11.71
C LYS A 67 1.38 10.66 12.69
N LEU A 68 1.83 9.52 12.19
CA LEU A 68 2.73 8.62 12.92
C LEU A 68 4.17 8.76 12.42
N LYS A 69 5.11 8.19 13.17
CA LYS A 69 6.49 8.05 12.69
C LYS A 69 6.51 7.04 11.53
N ASN A 70 6.77 7.53 10.33
CA ASN A 70 6.82 6.69 9.13
C ASN A 70 7.90 5.62 9.26
N ALA A 71 7.53 4.39 8.91
CA ALA A 71 8.46 3.29 8.72
C ALA A 71 8.74 3.18 7.21
N HIS A 72 9.75 3.92 6.74
CA HIS A 72 10.20 3.91 5.34
C HIS A 72 10.55 2.52 4.79
N THR A 73 10.72 1.54 5.67
CA THR A 73 10.75 0.12 5.29
C THR A 73 10.20 -0.69 6.45
N LEU A 74 9.09 -1.37 6.23
CA LEU A 74 8.51 -2.34 7.13
C LEU A 74 8.81 -3.75 6.58
N LEU A 75 9.66 -4.48 7.30
CA LEU A 75 9.86 -5.91 7.09
C LEU A 75 9.01 -6.66 8.11
N ASP A 76 7.83 -7.13 7.70
CA ASP A 76 6.99 -8.01 8.53
C ASP A 76 6.62 -9.25 7.71
N LYS A 77 6.79 -10.44 8.30
CA LYS A 77 6.53 -11.75 7.64
C LYS A 77 7.21 -11.91 6.26
N ASP A 78 8.44 -11.42 6.12
CA ASP A 78 9.21 -11.37 4.86
C ASP A 78 8.60 -10.50 3.75
N TYR A 79 7.56 -9.72 4.04
CA TYR A 79 7.03 -8.72 3.13
C TYR A 79 7.84 -7.44 3.19
N TYR A 80 8.16 -6.90 2.02
CA TYR A 80 8.86 -5.62 1.88
C TYR A 80 7.84 -4.54 1.53
N LEU A 81 7.43 -3.78 2.53
CA LEU A 81 6.51 -2.65 2.37
C LEU A 81 7.22 -1.34 2.70
N ASP A 82 7.09 -0.34 1.84
CA ASP A 82 7.32 1.06 2.22
C ASP A 82 5.99 1.62 2.72
N LEU A 83 5.96 2.03 3.99
CA LEU A 83 4.74 2.45 4.68
C LEU A 83 4.82 3.92 5.09
N LEU A 84 3.93 4.72 4.51
CA LEU A 84 3.73 6.11 4.89
C LEU A 84 2.40 6.26 5.62
N VAL A 85 2.41 6.77 6.85
CA VAL A 85 1.20 7.07 7.62
C VAL A 85 1.09 8.58 7.82
N LEU A 86 0.14 9.18 7.12
CA LEU A 86 -0.02 10.63 7.03
C LEU A 86 -1.36 11.06 7.62
N ASP A 87 -1.41 12.30 8.11
CA ASP A 87 -2.67 12.97 8.45
C ASP A 87 -3.36 13.55 7.20
N GLU A 88 -4.59 14.03 7.38
CA GLU A 88 -5.41 14.62 6.31
C GLU A 88 -4.76 15.85 5.67
N GLU A 89 -3.97 16.63 6.41
CA GLU A 89 -3.31 17.83 5.89
C GLU A 89 -2.15 17.44 4.96
N THR A 90 -1.31 16.49 5.39
CA THR A 90 -0.09 16.12 4.67
C THR A 90 -0.39 15.27 3.43
N ILE A 91 -1.45 14.45 3.47
CA ILE A 91 -1.81 13.60 2.33
C ILE A 91 -2.32 14.41 1.12
N LYS A 92 -2.87 15.62 1.34
CA LYS A 92 -3.31 16.53 0.26
C LYS A 92 -2.21 16.82 -0.76
N GLU A 93 -0.97 16.94 -0.29
CA GLU A 93 0.18 17.12 -1.18
C GLU A 93 0.57 15.86 -1.97
N HIS A 94 0.16 14.68 -1.51
CA HIS A 94 0.51 13.39 -2.14
C HIS A 94 -0.51 13.01 -3.20
N TYR A 95 -1.80 13.36 -3.03
CA TYR A 95 -2.84 13.15 -4.05
C TYR A 95 -2.48 13.82 -5.39
N SER A 96 -1.83 14.98 -5.36
CA SER A 96 -1.45 15.71 -6.58
C SER A 96 -0.14 15.22 -7.19
N LYS A 97 0.77 14.66 -6.38
CA LYS A 97 2.11 14.22 -6.82
C LYS A 97 2.13 12.77 -7.31
N TYR A 98 1.27 11.92 -6.77
CA TYR A 98 1.27 10.49 -7.03
C TYR A 98 -0.07 10.02 -7.56
N GLN A 99 -0.04 9.06 -8.48
CA GLN A 99 -1.23 8.32 -8.87
C GLN A 99 -1.55 7.32 -7.76
N LEU A 100 -2.43 7.73 -6.85
CA LEU A 100 -2.91 6.90 -5.75
C LEU A 100 -4.08 6.03 -6.22
N THR A 101 -4.13 4.78 -5.74
CA THR A 101 -5.29 3.89 -5.90
C THR A 101 -5.84 3.59 -4.53
N MET A 102 -7.10 3.97 -4.27
CA MET A 102 -7.72 3.68 -2.99
C MET A 102 -8.05 2.20 -2.90
N ILE A 103 -7.71 1.58 -1.77
CA ILE A 103 -8.06 0.19 -1.48
C ILE A 103 -8.90 0.05 -0.22
N PHE A 104 -9.06 1.14 0.55
CA PHE A 104 -9.94 1.25 1.69
C PHE A 104 -10.35 2.72 1.91
N PRO A 105 -11.61 3.02 2.30
CA PRO A 105 -12.71 2.07 2.46
C PRO A 105 -13.30 1.63 1.12
N GLU A 106 -13.11 2.43 0.07
CA GLU A 106 -13.48 2.10 -1.30
C GLU A 106 -12.33 1.33 -1.97
N ASN A 107 -12.67 0.31 -2.76
CA ASN A 107 -11.70 -0.52 -3.46
C ASN A 107 -11.68 -0.19 -4.96
N ASP A 108 -10.80 0.74 -5.34
CA ASP A 108 -10.64 1.20 -6.71
C ASP A 108 -9.79 0.27 -7.58
N LEU A 109 -9.23 -0.81 -7.02
CA LEU A 109 -8.41 -1.76 -7.79
C LEU A 109 -9.17 -2.34 -8.98
N LEU A 110 -10.45 -2.67 -8.77
CA LEU A 110 -11.31 -3.27 -9.79
C LEU A 110 -11.90 -2.21 -10.74
N SER A 111 -12.03 -0.96 -10.29
CA SER A 111 -12.57 0.15 -11.08
C SER A 111 -11.63 0.54 -12.23
N LYS A 112 -10.32 0.33 -12.07
CA LYS A 112 -9.31 0.62 -13.11
C LYS A 112 -9.32 -0.35 -14.29
N ASN A 113 -9.94 -1.52 -14.16
CA ASN A 113 -10.05 -2.49 -15.25
C ASN A 113 -11.09 -2.09 -16.31
N ASN A 114 -11.98 -1.13 -16.00
CA ASN A 114 -13.11 -0.74 -16.86
C ASN A 114 -12.89 0.53 -17.69
N GLN A 115 -11.66 1.03 -17.79
CA GLN A 115 -11.31 2.10 -18.74
C GLN A 115 -10.56 1.51 -19.93
N GLN A 116 -11.30 0.83 -20.80
CA GLN A 116 -10.92 0.54 -22.19
C GLN A 116 -11.59 1.54 -23.14
#